data_AF-A0AAD5V2H0-F1
#
_entry.id   AF-A0AAD5V2H0-F1
#
_cell.length_a   1.000
_cell.length_b   1.000
_cell.length_c   1.000
_cell.angle_alpha   90.00
_cell.angle_beta   90.00
_cell.angle_gamma   90.00
#
_symmetry.space_group_name_H-M   'P 1'
#
loop_
_entity.id
_entity.type
_entity.pdbx_description
1 polymer ?
#
loop_
_entity_poly.entity_id
_entity_poly.type
_entity_poly.pdbx_seq_one_letter_code
_entity_poly.pdbx_strand_id
1 'polypeptide(L)' 'MKPKKPNSAKRKVARVKLTTGKNLHAYIAGEGHNLQEHSVVLVRGGRAQDLPGVRYKLVRGCLDFGGVVNPKKPKQ' A
#
# COMPACT_ATOMS: atom_id res chain seq x y z
N MET A 1 1.93 10.80 -0.57
CA MET A 1 1.20 11.50 -1.64
C MET A 1 0.02 12.26 -1.04
N LYS A 2 -0.19 13.53 -1.40
CA LYS A 2 -1.27 14.37 -0.86
C LYS A 2 -2.61 13.96 -1.52
N PRO A 3 -3.67 13.69 -0.74
CA PRO A 3 -4.96 13.29 -1.28
C PRO A 3 -5.71 14.46 -1.94
N LYS A 4 -6.78 14.16 -2.68
CA LYS A 4 -7.72 15.19 -3.16
C LYS A 4 -8.35 15.91 -1.96
N LYS A 5 -8.43 17.25 -2.05
CA LYS A 5 -9.24 18.11 -1.15
C LYS A 5 -10.68 17.52 -1.17
N PRO A 6 -11.36 17.22 -0.04
CA PRO A 6 -11.29 17.76 1.32
C PRO A 6 -10.40 17.01 2.32
N ASN A 7 -9.81 15.87 1.94
CA ASN A 7 -9.03 15.05 2.87
C ASN A 7 -7.61 15.61 3.01
N SER A 8 -7.03 15.58 4.22
CA SER A 8 -5.69 16.13 4.51
C SER A 8 -4.66 15.07 4.94
N ALA A 9 -5.10 13.82 5.13
CA ALA A 9 -4.25 12.74 5.62
C ALA A 9 -3.04 12.46 4.72
N LYS A 10 -1.84 12.35 5.31
CA LYS A 10 -0.64 11.89 4.60
C LYS A 10 -0.77 10.42 4.27
N ARG A 11 -1.04 10.09 3.01
CA ARG A 11 -1.11 8.69 2.55
C ARG A 11 0.29 8.19 2.18
N LYS A 12 0.65 7.02 2.71
CA LYS A 12 1.88 6.28 2.39
C LYS A 12 1.66 5.49 1.08
N VAL A 13 2.54 5.70 0.11
CA VAL A 13 2.48 5.09 -1.22
C VAL A 13 3.87 4.58 -1.53
N ALA A 14 3.96 3.36 -2.05
CA ALA A 14 5.22 2.77 -2.53
C ALA A 14 5.27 2.83 -4.05
N ARG A 15 6.46 3.04 -4.61
CA ARG A 15 6.73 2.76 -6.01
C ARG A 15 7.18 1.32 -6.12
N VAL A 16 6.47 0.53 -6.92
CA VAL A 16 6.71 -0.90 -7.08
C VAL A 16 7.00 -1.17 -8.54
N LYS A 17 8.04 -1.96 -8.80
CA LYS A 17 8.31 -2.52 -10.12
C LYS A 17 7.70 -3.93 -10.15
N LEU A 18 6.76 -4.14 -11.06
CA LEU A 18 6.21 -5.48 -11.28
C LEU A 18 7.26 -6.36 -11.96
N THR A 19 7.09 -7.67 -11.82
CA THR A 19 7.85 -8.67 -12.60
C THR A 19 7.65 -8.50 -14.11
N THR A 20 6.53 -7.90 -14.52
CA THR A 20 6.23 -7.53 -15.92
C THR A 20 7.00 -6.29 -16.42
N GLY A 21 7.92 -5.73 -15.61
CA GLY A 21 8.76 -4.59 -15.98
C GLY A 21 8.09 -3.22 -15.84
N LYS A 22 6.79 -3.17 -15.55
CA LYS A 22 6.04 -1.92 -15.36
C LYS A 22 6.22 -1.35 -13.97
N ASN A 23 6.49 -0.05 -13.90
CA ASN A 23 6.53 0.70 -12.65
C ASN A 23 5.13 1.23 -12.31
N LEU A 24 4.69 1.02 -11.08
CA LEU A 24 3.40 1.51 -10.60
C LEU A 24 3.48 2.08 -9.20
N HIS A 25 2.46 2.87 -8.85
CA HIS A 25 2.27 3.36 -7.50
C HIS A 25 1.21 2.50 -6.79
N ALA A 26 1.61 1.91 -5.66
CA ALA A 26 0.74 1.08 -4.84
C ALA A 26 0.53 1.73 -3.47
N TYR A 27 -0.72 1.72 -3.01
CA TYR A 27 -1.09 2.23 -1.70
C TYR A 27 -0.72 1.24 -0.59
N ILE A 28 -0.07 1.74 0.45
CA ILE A 28 0.24 0.96 1.67
C ILE A 28 -0.95 1.10 2.63
N ALA A 29 -1.74 0.04 2.78
CA ALA A 29 -2.88 0.02 3.70
C ALA A 29 -2.43 -0.25 5.16
N GLY A 30 -3.08 0.39 6.13
CA GLY A 30 -2.83 0.20 7.57
C GLY A 30 -1.83 1.19 8.18
N GLU A 31 -1.63 1.07 9.49
CA GLU A 31 -0.71 1.89 10.28
C GLU A 31 0.68 1.24 10.35
N GLY A 32 1.74 2.03 10.14
CA GLY A 32 3.13 1.55 10.10
C GLY A 32 3.44 0.58 8.95
N HIS A 33 4.66 0.56 8.42
CA HIS A 33 5.12 -0.52 7.53
C HIS A 33 6.61 -0.75 7.78
N ASN A 34 7.06 -1.99 7.65
CA ASN A 34 8.47 -2.36 7.77
C ASN A 34 9.11 -2.61 6.39
N LEU A 35 8.51 -2.10 5.31
CA LEU A 35 9.03 -2.26 3.97
C LEU A 35 10.30 -1.42 3.81
N GLN A 36 11.35 -2.07 3.33
CA GLN A 36 12.63 -1.45 3.00
C GLN A 36 12.76 -1.34 1.48
N GLU A 37 13.86 -0.75 1.03
CA GLU A 37 14.23 -0.79 -0.39
C GLU A 37 14.45 -2.26 -0.80
N HIS A 38 14.00 -2.61 -2.02
CA HIS A 38 14.07 -3.97 -2.59
C HIS A 38 13.22 -5.07 -1.93
N SER A 39 12.36 -4.76 -0.96
CA SER A 39 11.42 -5.76 -0.41
C SER A 39 10.46 -6.30 -1.49
N VAL A 40 10.17 -7.61 -1.45
CA VAL A 40 9.24 -8.26 -2.37
C VAL A 40 7.83 -8.18 -1.79
N VAL A 41 6.90 -7.68 -2.59
CA VAL A 41 5.54 -7.39 -2.13
C VAL A 41 4.49 -7.89 -3.11
N LEU A 42 3.34 -8.27 -2.57
CA LEU A 42 2.18 -8.65 -3.37
C LEU A 42 1.27 -7.44 -3.58
N VAL A 43 0.93 -7.19 -4.85
CA VAL A 43 0.06 -6.09 -5.27
C VAL A 43 -1.31 -6.63 -5.67
N ARG A 44 -2.37 -6.02 -5.14
CA ARG A 44 -3.76 -6.30 -5.51
C ARG A 44 -4.37 -5.11 -6.25
N GLY A 45 -5.23 -5.40 -7.22
CA GLY A 45 -6.07 -4.40 -7.87
C GLY A 45 -7.05 -3.76 -6.88
N GLY A 46 -7.08 -2.43 -6.82
CA GLY A 46 -7.97 -1.72 -5.91
C GLY A 46 -7.68 -0.23 -5.92
N ARG A 47 -8.59 0.57 -6.47
CA ARG A 47 -8.42 2.01 -6.54
C ARG A 47 -8.43 2.65 -5.15
N ALA A 48 -7.45 3.50 -4.86
CA ALA A 48 -7.53 4.40 -3.73
C ALA A 48 -8.35 5.63 -4.16
N GLN A 49 -9.56 5.78 -3.64
CA GLN A 49 -10.47 6.88 -4.02
C GLN A 49 -9.85 8.25 -3.70
N ASP A 50 -9.06 8.33 -2.64
CA ASP A 50 -8.42 9.55 -2.17
C ASP A 50 -7.26 10.03 -3.05
N LEU A 51 -6.62 9.12 -3.80
CA LEU A 51 -5.35 9.37 -4.47
C LEU A 51 -5.50 9.26 -5.99
N PRO A 52 -5.33 10.36 -6.75
CA PRO A 52 -5.32 10.28 -8.20
C PRO A 52 -4.12 9.46 -8.67
N GLY A 53 -4.32 8.54 -9.62
CA GLY A 53 -3.24 7.71 -10.19
C GLY A 53 -2.87 6.45 -9.39
N VAL A 54 -3.35 6.29 -8.15
CA VAL A 54 -3.06 5.08 -7.34
C VAL A 54 -4.20 4.06 -7.50
N ARG A 55 -4.00 3.09 -8.40
CA ARG A 55 -4.99 2.05 -8.75
C ARG A 55 -4.76 0.71 -8.06
N TYR A 56 -3.67 0.60 -7.31
CA TYR A 56 -3.21 -0.65 -6.71
C TYR A 56 -3.01 -0.49 -5.21
N LYS A 57 -3.20 -1.59 -4.46
CA LYS A 57 -2.97 -1.67 -3.02
C LYS A 57 -2.00 -2.81 -2.72
N LEU A 58 -1.16 -2.64 -1.71
CA LEU A 58 -0.29 -3.69 -1.21
C LEU A 58 -1.06 -4.62 -0.27
N VAL A 59 -0.82 -5.92 -0.41
CA VAL A 59 -1.46 -6.97 0.41
C VAL A 59 -0.58 -7.28 1.60
N ARG A 60 -1.07 -6.97 2.81
CA ARG A 60 -0.44 -7.32 4.09
C ARG A 60 -0.49 -8.83 4.33
N GLY A 61 0.52 -9.36 5.02
CA GLY A 61 0.56 -10.76 5.45
C GLY A 61 1.00 -11.72 4.35
N CYS A 62 1.63 -11.22 3.29
CA CYS A 62 2.21 -12.01 2.21
C CYS A 62 3.61 -11.49 1.89
N LEU A 63 4.53 -12.41 1.58
CA LEU A 63 5.94 -12.11 1.27
C LEU A 63 6.60 -11.29 2.39
N ASP A 64 7.40 -10.29 2.06
CA ASP A 64 8.12 -9.45 3.04
C ASP A 64 7.20 -8.41 3.71
N PHE A 65 5.95 -8.29 3.27
CA PHE A 65 5.01 -7.33 3.86
C PHE A 65 4.30 -7.92 5.09
N GLY A 66 4.94 -7.74 6.25
CA GLY A 66 4.42 -8.16 7.55
C GLY A 66 3.04 -7.58 7.90
N GLY A 67 2.37 -8.25 8.83
CA GLY A 67 1.08 -7.80 9.39
C GLY A 67 1.17 -6.43 10.06
N VAL A 68 0.00 -5.81 10.31
CA VAL A 68 -0.06 -4.59 11.13
C VAL A 68 0.18 -4.99 12.58
N VAL A 69 1.07 -4.28 13.29
CA VAL A 69 1.27 -4.46 14.72
C VAL A 69 0.02 -3.94 15.43
N ASN A 70 -0.67 -4.83 16.15
CA ASN A 70 -1.89 -4.55 16.92
C ASN A 70 -3.16 -4.23 16.09
N PRO A 71 -3.71 -5.19 15.31
CA PRO A 71 -4.99 -4.99 14.66
C PRO A 71 -6.10 -4.88 15.71
N LYS A 72 -6.70 -3.69 15.86
CA LYS A 72 -7.80 -3.42 16.81
C LYS A 72 -9.08 -4.26 16.61
N LYS A 73 -9.13 -5.15 15.61
CA LYS A 73 -10.21 -6.12 15.44
C LYS A 73 -9.65 -7.47 14.94
N PRO A 74 -10.03 -8.60 15.57
CA PRO A 74 -9.75 -9.91 15.01
C PRO A 74 -10.54 -10.10 13.72
N LYS A 75 -9.90 -10.71 12.71
CA LYS A 75 -10.65 -11.31 11.60
C LYS A 75 -11.33 -12.55 12.20
N GLN A 76 -12.64 -12.49 12.41
CA GLN A 76 -13.48 -13.67 12.64
C GLN A 76 -13.53 -14.52 11.37
#